data_AF-A0ABD2ZJ92-F1
#
_entry.id   AF-A0ABD2ZJ92-F1
#
_cell.length_a   1.000
_cell.length_b   1.000
_cell.length_c   1.000
_cell.angle_alpha   90.00
_cell.angle_beta   90.00
_cell.angle_gamma   90.00
#
_symmetry.space_group_name_H-M   'P 1'
#
loop_
_entity.id
_entity.type
_entity.pdbx_description
1 polymer ?
#
loop_
_entity_poly.entity_id
_entity_poly.type
_entity_poly.pdbx_seq_one_letter_code
_entity_poly.pdbx_strand_id
1 'polypeptide(L)'
;MRQNMSRLGPLDNYLLGSSAKLKMKGQRSHSPKASRYLALHLRFEIDMVAHSLCEFGGGEEERQELEAYHKIHFPALIELKKTQKFPSSGAVRAVGLCPLMPEETVLVLVLAALGFNRQMRIYLAGAHIYGGKSRLAA
;
A
#
# COMPACT_ATOMS: atom_id res chain seq x y z
N MET A 1 11.83 34.29 -3.02
CA MET A 1 10.53 33.59 -2.95
C MET A 1 10.59 32.36 -3.85
N ARG A 2 10.65 31.15 -3.29
CA ARG A 2 10.74 29.90 -4.07
C ARG A 2 9.34 29.52 -4.57
N GLN A 3 9.12 29.63 -5.89
CA GLN A 3 7.93 29.08 -6.54
C GLN A 3 8.05 27.56 -6.54
N ASN A 4 7.33 26.90 -5.64
CA ASN A 4 7.27 25.44 -5.61
C ASN A 4 6.24 24.98 -6.66
N MET A 5 6.65 24.97 -7.93
CA MET A 5 5.88 24.30 -8.98
C MET A 5 5.82 22.82 -8.64
N SER A 6 4.62 22.32 -8.36
CA SER A 6 4.35 20.89 -8.24
C SER A 6 4.54 20.28 -9.63
N ARG A 7 5.78 19.93 -9.97
CA ARG A 7 6.08 19.13 -11.16
C ARG A 7 5.40 17.78 -10.94
N LEU A 8 4.40 17.47 -11.77
CA LEU A 8 3.87 16.12 -11.84
C LEU A 8 5.02 15.16 -12.15
N GLY A 9 5.11 14.10 -11.35
CA GLY A 9 6.09 13.04 -11.54
C GLY A 9 5.71 12.16 -12.73
N PRO A 10 6.67 11.43 -13.33
CA PRO A 10 6.39 10.49 -14.42
C PRO A 10 5.34 9.42 -14.07
N LEU A 11 5.22 9.07 -12.77
CA LEU A 11 4.34 8.03 -12.26
C LEU A 11 2.87 8.46 -12.15
N ASP A 12 2.59 9.77 -12.13
CA ASP A 12 1.24 10.30 -11.90
C ASP A 12 0.24 9.84 -12.98
N ASN A 13 0.71 9.67 -14.22
CA ASN A 13 -0.12 9.18 -15.33
C ASN A 13 -0.53 7.71 -15.16
N TYR A 14 0.33 6.90 -14.53
CA TYR A 14 0.05 5.48 -14.30
C TYR A 14 -0.87 5.27 -13.09
N LEU A 15 -0.80 6.18 -12.11
CA LEU A 15 -1.52 6.06 -10.84
C LEU A 15 -2.91 6.73 -10.88
N LEU A 16 -3.07 7.82 -11.62
CA LEU A 16 -4.33 8.58 -11.70
C LEU A 16 -5.10 8.36 -13.03
N GLY A 17 -4.48 7.63 -13.96
CA GLY A 17 -4.97 7.44 -15.32
C GLY A 17 -4.96 8.73 -16.16
N SER A 18 -5.30 8.61 -17.44
CA SER A 18 -5.34 9.71 -18.42
C SER A 18 -6.25 10.90 -18.02
N SER A 19 -7.12 10.70 -17.03
CA SER A 19 -7.97 11.69 -16.38
C SER A 19 -7.20 12.84 -15.72
N ALA A 20 -5.97 12.60 -15.25
CA ALA A 20 -5.13 13.67 -14.66
C ALA A 20 -4.54 14.61 -15.71
N LYS A 21 -4.47 14.18 -16.99
CA LYS A 21 -3.90 14.96 -18.09
C LYS A 21 -4.82 16.08 -18.60
N LEU A 22 -6.08 16.11 -18.18
CA LEU A 22 -7.07 17.04 -18.72
C LEU A 22 -7.15 18.34 -17.89
N LYS A 23 -6.08 19.14 -17.84
CA LYS A 23 -6.16 20.60 -17.53
C LYS A 23 -4.83 21.32 -17.73
N MET A 24 -4.22 21.17 -18.90
CA MET A 24 -3.09 22.01 -19.34
C MET A 24 -3.33 22.53 -20.76
N LYS A 25 -4.49 23.15 -21.00
CA LYS A 25 -4.65 24.06 -22.15
C LYS A 25 -5.35 25.32 -21.64
N GLY A 26 -4.64 26.44 -21.79
CA GLY A 26 -4.76 27.61 -20.93
C GLY A 26 -6.15 28.22 -20.86
N GLN A 27 -6.58 28.53 -19.63
CA GLN A 27 -7.31 29.75 -19.31
C GLN A 27 -6.93 30.15 -17.88
N ARG A 28 -6.54 31.43 -17.73
CA ARG A 28 -6.47 32.10 -16.43
C ARG A 28 -7.90 32.27 -15.93
N SER A 29 -8.40 31.31 -15.15
CA SER A 29 -9.53 31.54 -14.26
C SER A 29 -9.13 31.03 -12.89
N HIS A 30 -9.31 31.88 -11.88
CA HIS A 30 -9.12 31.52 -10.48
C HIS A 30 -10.30 30.63 -10.05
N SER A 31 -10.44 29.45 -10.66
CA SER A 31 -11.33 28.41 -10.15
C SER A 31 -10.79 27.96 -8.79
N PRO A 32 -11.61 27.86 -7.73
CA PRO A 32 -11.14 27.29 -6.47
C PRO A 32 -10.54 25.92 -6.81
N LYS A 33 -9.25 25.72 -6.50
CA LYS A 33 -8.55 24.47 -6.81
C LYS A 33 -9.41 23.34 -6.22
N ALA A 34 -9.99 22.51 -7.08
CA ALA A 34 -10.77 21.36 -6.65
C ALA A 34 -9.94 20.60 -5.61
N SER A 35 -10.48 20.42 -4.41
CA SER A 35 -9.74 19.78 -3.32
C SER A 35 -9.41 18.36 -3.77
N ARG A 36 -8.13 18.08 -4.00
CA ARG A 36 -7.66 16.74 -4.35
C ARG A 36 -7.79 15.87 -3.10
N TYR A 37 -8.36 14.69 -3.27
CA TYR A 37 -8.42 13.66 -2.24
C TYR A 37 -7.85 12.37 -2.80
N LEU A 38 -7.34 11.53 -1.92
CA LEU A 38 -6.79 10.23 -2.24
C LEU A 38 -7.69 9.18 -1.60
N ALA A 39 -8.19 8.25 -2.39
CA ALA A 39 -8.91 7.08 -1.89
C ALA A 39 -7.99 5.86 -2.01
N LEU A 40 -7.82 5.14 -0.92
CA LEU A 40 -6.95 3.97 -0.81
C LEU A 40 -7.76 2.78 -0.37
N HIS A 41 -7.54 1.66 -1.03
CA HIS A 41 -8.03 0.38 -0.57
C HIS A 41 -6.85 -0.43 -0.03
N LEU A 42 -6.80 -0.58 1.29
CA LEU A 42 -5.74 -1.28 1.98
C LEU A 42 -6.18 -2.69 2.31
N ARG A 43 -5.61 -3.65 1.58
CA ARG A 43 -5.89 -5.07 1.73
C ARG A 43 -4.81 -5.72 2.59
N PHE A 44 -4.85 -5.42 3.88
CA PHE A 44 -3.90 -5.89 4.89
C PHE A 44 -4.61 -6.66 6.01
N GLU A 45 -5.44 -7.61 5.62
CA GLU A 45 -6.17 -8.52 6.51
C GLU A 45 -5.35 -9.79 6.76
N ILE A 46 -5.66 -10.53 7.83
CA ILE A 46 -4.88 -11.72 8.23
C ILE A 46 -4.84 -12.81 7.13
N ASP A 47 -5.91 -12.96 6.37
CA ASP A 47 -6.00 -13.90 5.24
C ASP A 47 -5.01 -13.53 4.12
N MET A 48 -4.89 -12.24 3.83
CA MET A 48 -4.03 -11.69 2.78
C MET A 48 -2.57 -11.69 3.20
N VAL A 49 -2.29 -11.34 4.46
CA VAL A 49 -0.98 -11.48 5.09
C VAL A 49 -0.54 -12.93 5.04
N ALA A 50 -1.38 -13.86 5.50
CA ALA A 50 -1.11 -15.28 5.48
C ALA A 50 -0.88 -15.81 4.05
N HIS A 51 -1.72 -15.44 3.09
CA HIS A 51 -1.60 -15.92 1.72
C HIS A 51 -0.32 -15.43 1.01
N SER A 52 0.15 -14.22 1.35
CA SER A 52 1.31 -13.61 0.69
C SER A 52 2.65 -14.27 1.00
N LEU A 53 2.73 -15.11 2.05
CA LEU A 53 3.97 -15.73 2.54
C LEU A 53 5.10 -14.73 2.86
N CYS A 54 4.76 -13.45 3.02
CA CYS A 54 5.70 -12.39 3.34
C CYS A 54 5.84 -12.20 4.85
N GLU A 55 6.94 -11.59 5.25
CA GLU A 55 7.22 -11.19 6.63
C GLU A 55 7.05 -9.67 6.77
N PHE A 56 6.35 -9.22 7.81
CA PHE A 56 5.99 -7.81 8.05
C PHE A 56 6.63 -7.25 9.32
N GLY A 57 7.72 -7.88 9.76
CA GLY A 57 8.53 -7.42 10.90
C GLY A 57 7.92 -7.71 12.26
N GLY A 58 6.91 -8.59 12.36
CA GLY A 58 6.35 -9.04 13.65
C GLY A 58 7.16 -10.14 14.35
N GLY A 59 8.32 -10.54 13.80
CA GLY A 59 9.23 -11.50 14.40
C GLY A 59 8.68 -12.93 14.46
N GLU A 60 9.12 -13.71 15.45
CA GLU A 60 8.71 -15.11 15.61
C GLU A 60 7.23 -15.25 16.02
N GLU A 61 6.67 -14.27 16.72
CA GLU A 61 5.27 -14.29 17.15
C GLU A 61 4.32 -14.24 15.93
N GLU A 62 4.55 -13.29 15.02
CA GLU A 62 3.82 -13.20 13.74
C GLU A 62 3.98 -14.49 12.93
N ARG A 63 5.18 -15.07 12.90
CA ARG A 63 5.44 -16.31 12.16
C ARG A 63 4.64 -17.49 12.72
N GLN A 64 4.55 -17.61 14.04
CA GLN A 64 3.78 -18.67 14.70
C GLN A 64 2.28 -18.48 14.51
N GLU A 65 1.79 -17.25 14.64
CA GLU A 65 0.37 -16.92 14.43
C GLU A 65 -0.07 -17.24 13.00
N LEU A 66 0.71 -16.80 12.00
CA LEU A 66 0.42 -17.07 10.60
C LEU A 66 0.52 -18.56 10.25
N GLU A 67 1.46 -19.28 10.85
CA GLU A 67 1.56 -20.73 10.66
C GLU A 67 0.33 -21.46 11.24
N ALA A 68 -0.17 -21.03 12.41
CA ALA A 68 -1.41 -21.56 12.98
C ALA A 68 -2.60 -21.25 12.06
N TYR A 69 -2.66 -20.02 11.52
CA TYR A 69 -3.70 -19.63 10.57
C TYR A 69 -3.64 -20.46 9.28
N HIS A 70 -2.44 -20.71 8.74
CA HIS A 70 -2.26 -21.56 7.55
C HIS A 70 -2.77 -22.97 7.76
N LYS A 71 -2.51 -23.58 8.92
CA LYS A 71 -2.96 -24.94 9.23
C LYS A 71 -4.48 -25.06 9.24
N ILE A 72 -5.18 -24.03 9.71
CA ILE A 72 -6.64 -24.03 9.83
C ILE A 72 -7.31 -23.63 8.50
N HIS A 73 -6.82 -22.56 7.87
CA HIS A 73 -7.51 -21.91 6.75
C HIS A 73 -6.91 -22.22 5.37
N PHE A 74 -5.65 -22.65 5.31
CA PHE A 74 -4.94 -22.92 4.06
C PHE A 74 -4.23 -24.28 4.04
N PRO A 75 -4.96 -25.40 4.22
CA PRO A 75 -4.36 -26.74 4.23
C PRO A 75 -3.61 -27.06 2.93
N ALA A 76 -4.13 -26.61 1.78
CA ALA A 76 -3.47 -26.79 0.48
C ALA A 76 -2.11 -26.06 0.41
N LEU A 77 -1.99 -24.89 1.04
CA LEU A 77 -0.73 -24.12 1.08
C LEU A 77 0.33 -24.88 1.91
N ILE A 78 -0.07 -25.52 3.00
CA ILE A 78 0.81 -26.35 3.82
C ILE A 78 1.33 -27.56 3.05
N GLU A 79 0.47 -28.26 2.31
CA GLU A 79 0.89 -29.39 1.48
C GLU A 79 1.80 -28.97 0.32
N LEU A 80 1.53 -27.82 -0.30
CA LEU A 80 2.44 -27.23 -1.28
C LEU A 80 3.78 -26.84 -0.66
N LYS A 81 3.81 -26.36 0.59
CA LYS A 81 5.06 -25.97 1.28
C LYS A 81 5.96 -27.16 1.59
N LYS A 82 5.38 -28.35 1.73
CA LYS A 82 6.13 -29.61 1.90
C LYS A 82 6.73 -30.11 0.60
N THR A 83 6.04 -29.88 -0.52
CA THR A 83 6.40 -30.44 -1.84
C THR A 83 7.20 -29.47 -2.71
N GLN A 84 7.00 -28.17 -2.54
CA GLN A 84 7.64 -27.11 -3.31
C GLN A 84 8.43 -26.18 -2.40
N LYS A 85 9.57 -25.70 -2.91
CA LYS A 85 10.31 -24.59 -2.30
C LYS A 85 9.67 -23.27 -2.71
N PHE A 86 9.06 -22.59 -1.75
CA PHE A 86 8.60 -21.23 -1.96
C PHE A 86 9.78 -20.24 -2.00
N PRO A 87 9.67 -19.15 -2.78
CA PRO A 87 10.64 -18.06 -2.76
C PRO A 87 10.73 -17.44 -1.36
N SER A 88 11.89 -16.88 -1.03
CA SER A 88 12.06 -16.15 0.23
C SER A 88 11.18 -14.90 0.27
N SER A 89 10.74 -14.50 1.47
CA SER A 89 9.95 -13.27 1.69
C SER A 89 10.57 -12.06 0.97
N GLY A 90 11.89 -11.90 1.03
CA GLY A 90 12.60 -10.82 0.32
C GLY A 90 12.48 -10.87 -1.20
N ALA A 91 12.49 -12.06 -1.80
CA ALA A 91 12.32 -12.22 -3.25
C ALA A 91 10.88 -11.89 -3.69
N VAL A 92 9.88 -12.32 -2.93
CA VAL A 92 8.45 -12.01 -3.17
C VAL A 92 8.18 -10.51 -3.03
N ARG A 93 8.81 -9.87 -2.04
CA ARG A 93 8.71 -8.43 -1.80
C ARG A 93 9.33 -7.61 -2.92
N ALA A 94 10.50 -8.03 -3.40
CA ALA A 94 11.18 -7.35 -4.50
C ALA A 94 10.38 -7.33 -5.81
N VAL A 95 9.57 -8.37 -6.07
CA VAL A 95 8.69 -8.42 -7.25
C VAL A 95 7.31 -7.78 -7.03
N GLY A 96 7.04 -7.23 -5.84
CA GLY A 96 5.79 -6.51 -5.53
C GLY A 96 4.58 -7.42 -5.29
N LEU A 97 4.80 -8.69 -4.93
CA LEU A 97 3.72 -9.63 -4.61
C LEU A 97 3.29 -9.58 -3.14
N CYS A 98 4.06 -8.89 -2.28
CA CYS A 98 3.65 -8.65 -0.89
C CYS A 98 2.69 -7.46 -0.81
N PRO A 99 1.62 -7.53 0.00
CA PRO A 99 0.83 -6.36 0.33
C PRO A 99 1.70 -5.32 1.05
N LEU A 100 1.40 -4.03 0.83
CA LEU A 100 2.09 -2.95 1.53
C LEU A 100 1.60 -2.87 2.97
N MET A 101 2.53 -2.64 3.91
CA MET A 101 2.13 -2.36 5.29
C MET A 101 1.40 -1.01 5.36
N PRO A 102 0.45 -0.84 6.30
CA PRO A 102 -0.23 0.45 6.47
C PRO A 102 0.76 1.61 6.67
N GLU A 103 1.83 1.39 7.42
CA GLU A 103 2.90 2.36 7.70
C GLU A 103 3.68 2.72 6.42
N GLU A 104 4.03 1.72 5.62
CA GLU A 104 4.72 1.92 4.33
C GLU A 104 3.83 2.66 3.34
N THR A 105 2.54 2.34 3.35
CA THR A 105 1.56 3.04 2.53
C THR A 105 1.58 4.51 2.88
N VAL A 106 1.42 4.87 4.17
CA VAL A 106 1.48 6.26 4.61
C VAL A 106 2.83 6.91 4.28
N LEU A 107 3.94 6.22 4.49
CA LEU A 107 5.29 6.71 4.18
C LEU A 107 5.45 7.02 2.68
N VAL A 108 5.01 6.12 1.80
CA VAL A 108 5.12 6.29 0.34
C VAL A 108 4.26 7.46 -0.14
N LEU A 109 3.06 7.63 0.43
CA LEU A 109 2.18 8.76 0.13
C LEU A 109 2.79 10.10 0.53
N VAL A 110 3.35 10.17 1.75
CA VAL A 110 3.80 11.42 2.35
C VAL A 110 5.22 11.80 1.90
N LEU A 111 6.11 10.84 1.69
CA LEU A 111 7.54 11.10 1.48
C LEU A 111 8.09 10.68 0.10
N ALA A 112 7.65 9.56 -0.48
CA ALA A 112 8.54 8.87 -1.43
C ALA A 112 8.18 8.88 -2.91
N ALA A 113 6.91 9.00 -3.33
CA ALA A 113 6.61 8.80 -4.77
C ALA A 113 5.49 9.66 -5.35
N LEU A 114 4.59 10.17 -4.51
CA LEU A 114 3.30 10.67 -4.99
C LEU A 114 3.09 12.17 -4.82
N GLY A 115 4.04 12.86 -4.17
CA GLY A 115 4.02 14.32 -4.03
C GLY A 115 2.78 14.85 -3.28
N PHE A 116 2.16 14.03 -2.44
CA PHE A 116 0.97 14.45 -1.69
C PHE A 116 1.36 15.35 -0.51
N ASN A 117 0.70 16.50 -0.42
CA ASN A 117 0.88 17.44 0.69
C ASN A 117 0.14 16.90 1.93
N ARG A 118 0.68 17.15 3.13
CA ARG A 118 0.06 16.84 4.44
C ARG A 118 -1.35 17.41 4.61
N GLN A 119 -1.74 18.40 3.80
CA GLN A 119 -3.08 19.00 3.79
C GLN A 119 -4.10 18.23 2.92
N MET A 120 -3.70 17.13 2.28
CA MET A 120 -4.60 16.31 1.47
C MET A 120 -5.50 15.43 2.34
N ARG A 121 -6.77 15.30 1.94
CA ARG A 121 -7.71 14.35 2.55
C ARG A 121 -7.46 12.95 1.98
N ILE A 122 -7.16 12.01 2.87
CA ILE A 122 -6.96 10.59 2.53
C ILE A 122 -8.14 9.81 3.09
N TYR A 123 -8.83 9.08 2.23
CA TYR A 123 -9.88 8.15 2.58
C TYR A 123 -9.32 6.74 2.50
N LEU A 124 -9.29 6.04 3.62
CA LEU A 124 -8.80 4.67 3.71
C LEU A 124 -10.00 3.73 3.81
N ALA A 125 -10.10 2.80 2.86
CA ALA A 125 -11.02 1.68 2.89
C ALA A 125 -10.23 0.40 3.17
N GLY A 126 -10.70 -0.40 4.10
CA GLY A 126 -10.16 -1.71 4.45
C GLY A 126 -11.05 -2.36 5.50
N ALA A 127 -10.93 -3.66 5.72
CA ALA A 127 -11.62 -4.31 6.83
C ALA A 127 -10.70 -4.40 8.06
N HIS A 128 -10.54 -5.59 8.63
CA HIS A 128 -9.76 -5.80 9.84
C HIS A 128 -8.26 -5.81 9.53
N ILE A 129 -7.62 -4.66 9.70
CA ILE A 129 -6.17 -4.51 9.51
C ILE A 129 -5.42 -5.40 10.52
N TYR A 130 -4.58 -6.30 10.01
CA TYR A 130 -3.74 -7.17 10.82
C TYR A 130 -2.74 -6.33 11.64
N GLY A 131 -2.60 -6.65 12.93
CA GLY A 131 -1.90 -5.81 13.92
C GLY A 131 -2.70 -4.60 14.40
N GLY A 132 -3.88 -4.32 13.83
CA GLY A 132 -4.82 -3.34 14.34
C GLY A 132 -4.25 -1.92 14.44
N LYS A 133 -4.54 -1.24 15.56
CA LYS A 133 -4.17 0.18 15.75
C LYS A 133 -2.67 0.42 15.82
N SER A 134 -1.87 -0.53 16.29
CA SER A 134 -0.41 -0.34 16.40
C SER A 134 0.24 -0.14 15.03
N ARG A 135 -0.30 -0.81 13.99
CA ARG A 135 0.15 -0.65 12.60
C ARG A 135 -0.39 0.60 11.90
N LEU A 136 -1.41 1.25 12.48
CA LEU A 136 -2.00 2.49 11.96
C LEU A 136 -1.51 3.74 12.71
N ALA A 137 -0.89 3.56 13.88
CA ALA A 137 -0.33 4.62 14.69
C ALA A 137 1.14 4.84 14.31
N ALA A 138 1.39 5.82 13.45
CA ALA A 138 2.72 6.31 13.12
C ALA A 138 2.99 7.66 13.81
#